data_AF-A0A1E4IWL5-F1
#
_entry.id   AF-A0A1E4IWL5-F1
#
_cell.length_a   1.000
_cell.length_b   1.000
_cell.length_c   1.000
_cell.angle_alpha   90.00
_cell.angle_beta   90.00
_cell.angle_gamma   90.00
#
_symmetry.space_group_name_H-M   'P 1'
#
loop_
_entity.id
_entity.type
_entity.pdbx_description
1 polymer ?
#
loop_
_entity_poly.entity_id
_entity_poly.type
_entity_poly.pdbx_seq_one_letter_code
_entity_poly.pdbx_strand_id
1 'polypeptide(L)'
;MKKLLISLAVALTLGAAWPALAGPDFQVIEKARADRHAAVAAQMATTSRVDRATGQRVNCPPEPLVLPLDHGPRAQTTPGENRVRRARYEAQVKACANRVL
;
A
#
# COMPACT_ATOMS: atom_id res chain seq x y z
N MET A 1 -4.02 54.34 -17.06
CA MET A 1 -3.17 53.33 -16.40
C MET A 1 -3.87 52.59 -15.24
N LYS A 2 -4.69 53.26 -14.42
CA LYS A 2 -5.37 52.64 -13.26
C LYS A 2 -6.30 51.45 -13.59
N LYS A 3 -7.02 51.51 -14.72
CA LYS A 3 -7.93 50.44 -15.17
C LYS A 3 -7.21 49.15 -15.57
N LEU A 4 -6.02 49.28 -16.18
CA LEU A 4 -5.17 48.15 -16.57
C LEU A 4 -4.62 47.42 -15.34
N LEU A 5 -4.23 48.16 -14.31
CA LEU A 5 -3.74 47.60 -13.05
C LEU A 5 -4.84 46.80 -12.33
N ILE A 6 -6.09 47.29 -12.35
CA ILE A 6 -7.23 46.59 -11.75
C ILE A 6 -7.53 45.29 -12.51
N SER A 7 -7.56 45.31 -13.84
CA SER A 7 -7.77 44.09 -14.63
C SER A 7 -6.66 43.05 -14.45
N LEU A 8 -5.41 43.50 -14.28
CA LEU A 8 -4.26 42.62 -14.10
C LEU A 8 -4.26 41.98 -12.71
N ALA A 9 -4.67 42.72 -11.67
CA ALA A 9 -4.84 42.17 -10.31
C ALA A 9 -5.99 41.14 -10.23
N VAL A 10 -7.08 41.35 -10.96
CA VAL A 10 -8.20 40.39 -11.02
C VAL A 10 -7.79 39.12 -11.77
N ALA A 11 -7.10 39.23 -12.90
CA ALA A 11 -6.60 38.07 -13.63
C ALA A 11 -5.60 37.23 -12.80
N LEU A 12 -4.70 37.89 -12.05
CA LEU A 12 -3.70 37.21 -11.23
C LEU A 12 -4.32 36.42 -10.07
N THR A 13 -5.40 36.95 -9.47
CA THR A 13 -6.09 36.32 -8.34
C THR A 13 -6.97 35.14 -8.76
N LEU A 14 -7.59 35.18 -9.95
CA LEU A 14 -8.32 34.02 -10.49
C LEU A 14 -7.39 32.88 -10.95
N GLY A 15 -6.19 33.17 -11.45
CA GLY A 15 -5.24 32.14 -11.89
C GLY A 15 -4.60 31.34 -10.75
N ALA A 16 -4.42 31.94 -9.58
CA ALA A 16 -3.76 31.31 -8.44
C ALA A 16 -4.65 30.34 -7.64
N ALA A 17 -5.98 30.40 -7.80
CA ALA A 17 -6.93 29.57 -7.06
C ALA A 17 -7.25 28.22 -7.74
N TRP A 18 -6.85 28.03 -9.00
CA TRP A 18 -7.15 26.80 -9.75
C TRP A 18 -6.39 25.51 -9.39
N PRO A 19 -5.20 25.52 -8.76
CA PRO A 19 -4.51 24.27 -8.46
C PRO A 19 -5.24 23.36 -7.45
N ALA A 20 -6.22 23.89 -6.72
CA ALA A 20 -6.97 23.15 -5.71
C ALA A 20 -8.10 22.25 -6.26
N LEU A 21 -8.41 22.34 -7.57
CA LEU A 21 -9.47 21.57 -8.25
C LEU A 21 -8.92 20.46 -9.15
N ALA A 22 -7.60 20.34 -9.29
CA ALA A 22 -7.00 19.16 -9.90
C ALA A 22 -7.13 18.01 -8.89
N GLY A 23 -8.15 17.17 -9.07
CA GLY A 23 -8.26 15.90 -8.37
C GLY A 23 -6.96 15.11 -8.49
N PRO A 24 -6.67 14.19 -7.55
CA PRO A 24 -5.46 13.41 -7.59
C PRO A 24 -5.32 12.69 -8.93
N ASP A 25 -4.12 12.65 -9.48
CA ASP A 25 -3.85 11.99 -10.77
C ASP A 25 -4.14 10.49 -10.65
N PHE A 26 -5.31 10.09 -11.14
CA PHE A 26 -5.76 8.71 -11.12
C PHE A 26 -4.82 7.78 -11.91
N GLN A 27 -4.10 8.28 -12.92
CA GLN A 27 -3.14 7.46 -13.66
C GLN A 27 -1.94 7.09 -12.77
N VAL A 28 -1.45 8.04 -11.97
CA VAL A 28 -0.38 7.77 -10.99
C VAL A 28 -0.86 6.80 -9.92
N ILE A 29 -2.10 6.94 -9.44
CA ILE A 29 -2.69 6.03 -8.44
C ILE A 29 -2.85 4.61 -9.01
N GLU A 30 -3.42 4.47 -10.20
CA GLU A 30 -3.63 3.15 -10.81
C GLU A 30 -2.30 2.50 -11.21
N LYS A 31 -1.33 3.27 -11.69
CA LYS A 31 0.03 2.77 -11.92
C LYS A 31 0.66 2.25 -10.63
N ALA A 32 0.59 3.03 -9.54
CA ALA A 32 1.11 2.61 -8.24
C ALA A 32 0.38 1.36 -7.70
N ARG A 33 -0.92 1.23 -7.97
CA ARG A 33 -1.69 0.02 -7.62
C ARG A 33 -1.21 -1.18 -8.46
N ALA A 34 -1.06 -1.03 -9.78
CA ALA A 34 -0.56 -2.07 -10.65
C ALA A 34 0.84 -2.56 -10.23
N ASP A 35 1.75 -1.62 -9.91
CA ASP A 35 3.10 -1.93 -9.44
C ASP A 35 3.07 -2.72 -8.12
N ARG A 36 2.16 -2.38 -7.20
CA ARG A 36 1.96 -3.15 -5.96
C ARG A 36 1.43 -4.56 -6.24
N HIS A 37 0.47 -4.72 -7.15
CA HIS A 37 -0.02 -6.05 -7.52
C HIS A 37 1.07 -6.90 -8.19
N ALA A 38 1.87 -6.30 -9.07
CA ALA A 38 3.01 -6.97 -9.69
C ALA A 38 4.07 -7.38 -8.66
N ALA A 39 4.38 -6.50 -7.70
CA ALA A 39 5.32 -6.82 -6.61
C ALA A 39 4.80 -7.95 -5.71
N VAL A 40 3.51 -7.98 -5.39
CA VAL A 40 2.89 -9.08 -4.63
C VAL A 40 2.93 -10.39 -5.42
N ALA A 41 2.62 -10.35 -6.72
CA ALA A 41 2.68 -11.53 -7.58
C ALA A 41 4.12 -12.08 -7.72
N ALA A 42 5.11 -11.21 -7.88
CA ALA A 42 6.52 -11.59 -7.92
C ALA A 42 7.02 -12.18 -6.57
N GLN A 43 6.53 -11.64 -5.45
CA GLN A 43 6.77 -12.20 -4.12
C GLN A 43 6.13 -13.59 -3.98
N MET A 44 4.92 -13.81 -4.51
CA MET A 44 4.29 -15.15 -4.48
C MET A 44 5.03 -16.17 -5.36
N ALA A 45 5.64 -15.75 -6.48
CA ALA A 45 6.40 -16.65 -7.34
C ALA A 45 7.75 -17.08 -6.75
N THR A 46 8.40 -16.23 -5.95
CA THR A 46 9.72 -16.50 -5.33
C THR A 46 9.66 -17.34 -4.06
N THR A 47 8.46 -17.69 -3.61
CA THR A 47 8.20 -18.19 -2.25
C THR A 47 7.63 -19.60 -2.24
N SER A 48 7.38 -20.18 -3.40
CA SER A 48 7.16 -21.62 -3.55
C SER A 48 8.50 -22.34 -3.36
N ARG A 49 8.82 -22.71 -2.11
CA ARG A 49 10.01 -23.51 -1.78
C ARG A 49 9.61 -24.96 -1.60
N VAL A 50 10.48 -25.88 -1.99
CA VAL A 50 10.27 -27.31 -1.73
C VAL A 50 10.96 -27.63 -0.40
N ASP A 51 10.19 -28.10 0.57
CA ASP A 51 10.70 -28.59 1.86
C ASP A 51 11.60 -29.81 1.60
N ARG A 52 12.86 -29.75 2.05
CA ARG A 52 13.86 -30.79 1.77
C ARG A 52 13.57 -32.09 2.50
N ALA A 53 12.89 -32.03 3.65
CA ALA A 53 12.58 -33.20 4.47
C ALA A 53 11.34 -33.96 3.98
N THR A 54 10.35 -33.24 3.43
CA THR A 54 9.06 -33.82 3.02
C THR A 54 8.86 -33.83 1.50
N GLY A 55 9.72 -33.16 0.73
CA GLY A 55 9.58 -33.00 -0.72
C GLY A 55 8.38 -32.14 -1.14
N GLN A 56 7.71 -31.50 -0.19
CA GLN A 56 6.44 -30.83 -0.41
C GLN A 56 6.66 -29.33 -0.64
N ARG A 57 5.92 -28.73 -1.59
CA ARG A 57 5.95 -27.28 -1.80
C ARG A 57 5.37 -26.58 -0.58
N VAL A 58 6.23 -25.97 0.21
CA VAL A 58 5.87 -25.03 1.27
C VAL A 58 5.90 -23.63 0.68
N ASN A 59 4.73 -23.00 0.61
CA ASN A 59 4.63 -21.58 0.26
C ASN A 59 5.11 -20.78 1.47
N CYS A 60 6.20 -20.06 1.25
CA CYS A 60 7.09 -19.57 2.29
C CYS A 60 7.65 -18.23 1.81
N PRO A 61 7.04 -17.09 2.23
CA PRO A 61 6.23 -16.84 3.41
C PRO A 61 4.73 -17.17 3.23
N PRO A 62 3.96 -17.19 4.34
CA PRO A 62 2.50 -17.31 4.30
C PRO A 62 1.83 -16.17 3.53
N GLU A 63 0.51 -16.29 3.37
CA GLU A 63 -0.35 -15.30 2.72
C GLU A 63 -0.05 -13.86 3.19
N PRO A 64 -0.05 -12.86 2.28
CA PRO A 64 0.32 -11.49 2.61
C PRO A 64 -0.43 -10.94 3.82
N LEU A 65 0.31 -10.25 4.72
CA LEU A 65 -0.30 -9.61 5.87
C LEU A 65 -1.20 -8.44 5.44
N VAL A 66 -2.51 -8.67 5.46
CA VAL A 66 -3.53 -7.62 5.30
C VAL A 66 -4.00 -7.20 6.69
N LEU A 67 -3.79 -5.92 7.04
CA LEU A 67 -4.29 -5.33 8.27
C LEU A 67 -5.54 -4.49 7.96
N PRO A 68 -6.72 -4.88 8.47
CA PRO A 68 -7.93 -4.07 8.36
C PRO A 68 -7.76 -2.73 9.09
N LEU A 69 -8.54 -1.73 8.71
CA LEU A 69 -8.52 -0.43 9.34
C LEU A 69 -8.92 -0.55 10.82
N ASP A 70 -8.05 -0.12 11.72
CA ASP A 70 -8.21 -0.24 13.17
C ASP A 70 -8.48 1.08 13.90
N HIS A 71 -8.62 2.18 13.15
CA HIS A 71 -8.84 3.52 13.70
C HIS A 71 -9.93 4.27 12.94
N GLY A 72 -10.61 5.19 13.64
CA GLY A 72 -11.61 6.08 13.07
C GLY A 72 -13.05 5.54 13.13
N PRO A 73 -14.01 6.32 12.61
CA PRO A 73 -15.45 6.00 12.73
C PRO A 73 -15.89 4.78 11.90
N ARG A 74 -15.03 4.27 11.02
CA ARG A 74 -15.26 3.07 10.20
C ARG A 74 -14.18 2.00 10.45
N ALA A 75 -13.64 1.94 11.67
CA ALA A 75 -12.72 0.87 12.05
C ALA A 75 -13.43 -0.49 11.90
N GLN A 76 -12.75 -1.42 11.26
CA GLN A 76 -13.22 -2.80 11.01
C GLN A 76 -12.63 -3.79 12.01
N THR A 77 -11.64 -3.36 12.79
CA THR A 77 -10.94 -4.17 13.79
C THR A 77 -10.38 -3.24 14.87
N THR A 78 -9.78 -3.80 15.91
CA THR A 78 -9.11 -3.03 16.95
C THR A 78 -7.59 -2.99 16.77
N PRO A 79 -6.89 -1.98 17.32
CA PRO A 79 -5.42 -1.94 17.27
C PRO A 79 -4.76 -3.18 17.92
N GLY A 80 -5.41 -3.76 18.93
CA GLY A 80 -4.96 -4.98 19.59
C GLY A 80 -4.96 -6.19 18.66
N GLU A 81 -6.05 -6.40 17.93
CA GLU A 81 -6.19 -7.51 16.98
C GLU A 81 -5.16 -7.43 15.84
N ASN A 82 -4.91 -6.21 15.34
CA ASN A 82 -3.89 -5.99 14.31
C ASN A 82 -2.47 -6.28 14.82
N ARG A 83 -2.15 -5.95 16.07
CA ARG A 83 -0.86 -6.34 16.68
C ARG A 83 -0.70 -7.85 16.74
N VAL A 84 -1.75 -8.59 17.10
CA VAL A 84 -1.72 -10.06 17.11
C VAL A 84 -1.55 -10.64 15.71
N ARG A 85 -2.27 -10.13 14.71
CA ARG A 85 -2.12 -10.56 13.30
C ARG A 85 -0.68 -10.34 12.81
N ARG A 86 -0.10 -9.18 13.11
CA ARG A 86 1.29 -8.87 12.77
C ARG A 86 2.27 -9.83 13.43
N ALA A 87 2.15 -10.04 14.74
CA ALA A 87 3.03 -10.96 15.48
C ALA A 87 2.97 -12.40 14.94
N ARG A 88 1.76 -12.88 14.58
CA ARG A 88 1.59 -14.20 13.97
C ARG A 88 2.25 -14.29 12.59
N TYR A 89 2.12 -13.25 11.76
CA TYR A 89 2.78 -13.22 10.46
C TYR A 89 4.30 -13.22 10.60
N GLU A 90 4.85 -12.39 11.49
CA GLU A 90 6.29 -12.37 11.79
C GLU A 90 6.81 -13.73 12.29
N ALA A 91 6.05 -14.41 13.15
CA ALA A 91 6.38 -15.75 13.62
C ALA A 91 6.41 -16.77 12.48
N GLN A 92 5.44 -16.72 11.56
CA GLN A 92 5.38 -17.62 10.40
C GLN A 92 6.53 -17.36 9.42
N VAL A 93 6.88 -16.09 9.16
CA VAL A 93 8.04 -15.73 8.33
C VAL A 93 9.34 -16.24 8.95
N LYS A 94 9.51 -16.11 10.28
CA LYS A 94 10.67 -16.64 11.00
C LYS A 94 10.74 -18.17 10.97
N ALA A 95 9.61 -18.84 11.18
CA ALA A 95 9.53 -20.30 11.10
C ALA A 95 9.88 -20.81 9.70
N CYS A 96 9.42 -20.09 8.67
CA CYS A 96 9.77 -20.35 7.28
C CYS A 96 11.28 -20.20 7.00
N ALA A 97 11.91 -19.15 7.53
CA ALA A 97 13.36 -18.94 7.36
C ALA A 97 14.20 -20.02 8.06
N ASN A 98 13.75 -20.51 9.21
CA ASN A 98 14.49 -21.48 10.03
C ASN A 98 14.30 -22.93 9.59
N ARG A 99 13.24 -23.27 8.85
CA ARG A 99 13.04 -24.62 8.24
C ARG A 99 13.99 -24.93 7.08
N VAL A 100 14.96 -24.06 6.82
CA VAL A 100 15.92 -24.15 5.71
C VAL A 100 17.23 -24.87 6.11
N LEU A 101 17.39 -25.25 7.38
CA LEU A 101 18.48 -26.12 7.86
C LEU A 101 18.02 -27.57 7.94
#